data_AF-A0A2V5WVB8-F1
#
_entry.id   AF-A0A2V5WVB8-F1
#
_cell.length_a   1.000
_cell.length_b   1.000
_cell.length_c   1.000
_cell.angle_alpha   90.00
_cell.angle_beta   90.00
_cell.angle_gamma   90.00
#
_symmetry.space_group_name_H-M   'P 1'
#
loop_
_entity.id
_entity.type
_entity.pdbx_description
1 polymer ?
#
loop_
_entity_poly.entity_id
_entity_poly.type
_entity_poly.pdbx_seq_one_letter_code
_entity_poly.pdbx_strand_id
1 'polypeptide(L)'
;MAWRIHDNVIRGEIDNREKGVIRGRIWLDGIAQPVLLELKGNACPDLAGCVLKFNNPSATIPLRKDAHFHPLQCGSAGDMTASRKVRVFDLPFEEAYAMIKRGEQPPEHMANSLYLEWFSEFNGRVVIESADYRIEISAPAWRLKPEEDAQRAKDAAAGFSGFMQKLTDALEAQKHEPPADREWDEFDYERLMKESDARTDKYLELLDKHGDSPQAERLIAKEMGWDDADKPEPHEAAAENDWLDVDEINRVTAEAAEQPLEPEPHTEGVDWIRTADGNIRHPLQHRCFESAMKLWHACDDLGLPKSEDGDLCQLVSEFQITSAKLAGALNGLACGRDRREGAFIVAYLKRALDHLHKAQAGLEKVALKNLLPPDIVAESRGDLFDIRQEILRLMNEFRGRK
;
A
#
# COMPACT_ATOMS: atom_id res chain seq x y z
N MET A 1 0.36 7.68 1.93
CA MET A 1 -0.32 6.73 2.83
C MET A 1 0.01 7.02 4.30
N ALA A 2 -0.83 6.54 5.23
CA ALA A 2 -0.72 6.67 6.66
C ALA A 2 0.37 5.78 7.24
N TRP A 3 0.96 6.23 8.34
CA TRP A 3 1.91 5.47 9.11
C TRP A 3 1.19 4.58 10.12
N ARG A 4 1.19 3.26 9.89
CA ARG A 4 0.78 2.26 10.89
C ARG A 4 2.01 1.71 11.58
N ILE A 5 2.22 2.08 12.84
CA ILE A 5 3.49 1.82 13.54
C ILE A 5 3.37 0.87 14.74
N HIS A 6 2.23 0.19 14.88
CA HIS A 6 1.95 -0.68 16.04
C HIS A 6 3.00 -1.79 16.23
N ASP A 7 3.50 -2.40 15.16
CA ASP A 7 4.57 -3.41 15.29
C ASP A 7 5.92 -2.82 15.68
N ASN A 8 6.12 -1.52 15.46
CA ASN A 8 7.38 -0.84 15.80
C ASN A 8 7.39 -0.30 17.24
N VAL A 9 6.24 -0.16 17.89
CA VAL A 9 6.18 0.45 19.22
C VAL A 9 6.63 -0.53 20.29
N ILE A 10 7.62 -0.13 21.07
CA ILE A 10 8.06 -0.83 22.29
C ILE A 10 7.14 -0.44 23.45
N ARG A 11 6.92 0.87 23.62
CA ARG A 11 6.06 1.44 24.66
C ARG A 11 5.70 2.88 24.36
N GLY A 12 4.69 3.40 25.05
CA GLY A 12 4.34 4.81 24.97
C GLY A 12 3.69 5.35 26.24
N GLU A 13 3.68 6.68 26.33
CA GLU A 13 3.00 7.45 27.35
C GLU A 13 2.28 8.62 26.68
N ILE A 14 0.97 8.75 26.91
CA ILE A 14 0.12 9.82 26.40
C ILE A 14 -0.53 10.53 27.58
N ASP A 15 -0.44 11.85 27.62
CA ASP A 15 -0.98 12.70 28.68
C ASP A 15 -1.98 13.69 28.08
N ASN A 16 -3.25 13.57 28.50
CA ASN A 16 -4.32 14.51 28.18
C ASN A 16 -4.91 15.14 29.46
N ARG A 17 -4.12 15.29 30.54
CA ARG A 17 -4.57 15.97 31.78
C ARG A 17 -4.79 17.48 31.60
N GLU A 18 -4.21 18.08 30.57
CA GLU A 18 -4.52 19.45 30.15
C GLU A 18 -5.54 19.42 29.02
N LYS A 19 -6.65 20.13 29.17
CA LYS A 19 -7.71 20.15 28.17
C LYS A 19 -7.27 20.88 26.90
N GLY A 20 -7.54 20.29 25.74
CA GLY A 20 -7.21 20.82 24.43
C GLY A 20 -5.79 20.52 23.96
N VAL A 21 -4.97 19.86 24.79
CA VAL A 21 -3.60 19.50 24.46
C VAL A 21 -3.32 18.05 24.85
N ILE A 22 -2.71 17.31 23.93
CA ILE A 22 -2.18 15.98 24.18
C ILE A 22 -0.67 16.02 24.02
N ARG A 23 0.05 15.59 25.06
CA ARG A 23 1.50 15.41 25.00
C ARG A 23 1.85 13.96 25.16
N GLY A 24 2.89 13.50 24.49
CA GLY A 24 3.25 12.09 24.56
C GLY A 24 4.69 11.79 24.21
N ARG A 25 5.08 10.57 24.55
CA ARG A 25 6.39 9.99 24.23
C ARG A 25 6.17 8.56 23.77
N ILE A 26 6.70 8.22 22.60
CA ILE A 26 6.60 6.87 22.03
C ILE A 26 8.01 6.37 21.75
N TRP A 27 8.33 5.20 22.27
CA TRP A 27 9.60 4.53 22.01
C TRP A 27 9.37 3.50 20.91
N LEU A 28 10.07 3.71 19.80
CA LEU A 28 10.00 2.84 18.63
C LEU A 28 11.29 2.02 18.52
N ASP A 29 11.16 0.76 18.13
CA ASP A 29 12.29 -0.06 17.74
C ASP A 29 12.96 0.54 16.49
N GLY A 30 14.29 0.53 16.44
CA GLY A 30 15.08 1.20 15.42
C GLY A 30 15.30 2.70 15.63
N ILE A 31 14.64 3.35 16.62
CA ILE A 31 14.86 4.78 16.93
C ILE A 31 15.42 4.95 18.35
N ALA A 32 16.60 5.56 18.46
CA ALA A 32 17.31 5.69 19.74
C ALA A 32 16.62 6.63 20.75
N GLN A 33 15.95 7.68 20.28
CA GLN A 33 15.25 8.65 21.12
C GLN A 33 13.74 8.50 20.98
N PRO A 34 12.95 8.74 22.05
CA PRO A 34 11.50 8.69 21.93
C PRO A 34 11.00 9.77 20.97
N VAL A 35 9.98 9.40 20.19
CA VAL A 35 9.19 10.33 19.41
C VAL A 35 8.32 11.14 20.36
N LEU A 36 8.39 12.46 20.25
CA LEU A 36 7.62 13.39 21.07
C LEU A 36 6.33 13.76 20.37
N LEU A 37 5.22 13.80 21.09
CA LEU A 37 3.90 14.21 20.58
C LEU A 37 3.51 15.54 21.23
N GLU A 38 3.10 16.49 20.40
CA GLU A 38 2.50 17.77 20.79
C GLU A 38 1.28 18.03 19.90
N LEU A 39 0.12 17.56 20.34
CA LEU A 39 -1.10 17.54 19.54
C LEU A 39 -2.15 18.49 20.13
N LYS A 40 -2.85 19.19 19.25
CA LYS A 40 -4.04 19.98 19.59
C LYS A 40 -5.28 19.08 19.56
N GLY A 41 -6.07 19.11 20.62
CA GLY A 41 -7.31 18.33 20.74
C GLY A 41 -7.42 17.57 22.06
N ASN A 42 -8.39 16.67 22.13
CA ASN A 42 -8.67 15.85 23.31
C ASN A 42 -8.84 14.39 22.91
N ALA A 43 -8.49 13.47 23.81
CA ALA A 43 -8.74 12.06 23.63
C ALA A 43 -10.23 11.73 23.83
N CYS A 44 -10.65 10.53 23.46
CA CYS A 44 -12.01 10.03 23.68
C CYS A 44 -12.32 9.95 25.20
N PRO A 45 -13.60 9.84 25.60
CA PRO A 45 -14.01 9.95 27.00
C PRO A 45 -13.32 8.99 28.00
N ASP A 46 -12.82 7.86 27.52
CA ASP A 46 -12.10 6.87 28.31
C ASP A 46 -10.65 7.26 28.63
N LEU A 47 -10.04 8.11 27.80
CA LEU A 47 -8.67 8.63 27.96
C LEU A 47 -8.61 10.13 28.28
N ALA A 48 -9.72 10.85 28.10
CA ALA A 48 -9.83 12.27 28.38
C ALA A 48 -9.47 12.58 29.85
N GLY A 49 -8.55 13.52 30.06
CA GLY A 49 -8.07 13.88 31.39
C GLY A 49 -7.13 12.88 32.03
N CYS A 50 -6.77 11.79 31.37
CA CYS A 50 -5.92 10.73 31.92
C CYS A 50 -4.48 10.80 31.39
N VAL A 51 -3.61 10.04 32.07
CA VAL A 51 -2.35 9.57 31.51
C VAL A 51 -2.53 8.11 31.14
N LEU A 52 -2.28 7.79 29.88
CA LEU A 52 -2.18 6.43 29.36
C LEU A 52 -0.72 6.03 29.31
N LYS A 53 -0.39 4.87 29.85
CA LYS A 53 0.87 4.17 29.60
C LYS A 53 0.56 2.85 28.91
N PHE A 54 1.38 2.49 27.93
CA PHE A 54 1.21 1.22 27.24
C PHE A 54 2.56 0.62 26.86
N ASN A 55 2.61 -0.72 26.80
CA ASN A 55 3.79 -1.46 26.34
C ASN A 55 3.35 -2.62 25.44
N ASN A 56 4.15 -2.88 24.42
CA ASN A 56 3.98 -4.01 23.52
C ASN A 56 4.66 -5.24 24.14
N PRO A 57 3.91 -6.31 24.49
CA PRO A 57 4.52 -7.52 25.04
C PRO A 57 5.17 -8.41 23.97
N SER A 58 4.88 -8.18 22.70
CA SER A 58 5.38 -8.97 21.56
C SER A 58 6.74 -8.46 21.08
N ALA A 59 7.44 -9.28 20.30
CA ALA A 59 8.66 -8.85 19.63
C ALA A 59 8.33 -7.70 18.66
N THR A 60 9.07 -6.60 18.77
CA THR A 60 8.91 -5.44 17.89
C THR A 60 9.68 -5.61 16.59
N ILE A 61 9.23 -4.91 15.56
CA ILE A 61 9.92 -4.81 14.28
C ILE A 61 10.62 -3.44 14.24
N PRO A 62 11.94 -3.36 13.99
CA PRO A 62 12.62 -2.09 13.90
C PRO A 62 12.06 -1.25 12.75
N LEU A 63 11.82 0.04 13.00
CA LEU A 63 11.43 0.96 11.94
C LEU A 63 12.55 1.01 10.89
N ARG A 64 12.19 0.98 9.61
CA ARG A 64 13.17 0.94 8.53
C ARG A 64 14.11 2.15 8.59
N LYS A 65 15.40 1.96 8.29
CA LYS A 65 16.40 3.03 8.35
C LYS A 65 16.16 4.17 7.36
N ASP A 66 15.50 3.88 6.25
CA ASP A 66 15.09 4.84 5.21
C ASP A 66 13.72 5.47 5.51
N ALA A 67 13.01 5.02 6.55
CA ALA A 67 11.77 5.63 6.99
C ALA A 67 12.05 7.02 7.59
N HIS A 68 11.63 8.07 6.90
CA HIS A 68 11.72 9.45 7.40
C HIS A 68 10.60 9.75 8.41
N PHE A 69 10.59 9.05 9.54
CA PHE A 69 9.65 9.31 10.63
C PHE A 69 10.19 10.42 11.53
N HIS A 70 9.47 11.54 11.61
CA HIS A 70 9.97 12.73 12.27
C HIS A 70 9.97 12.54 13.80
N PRO A 71 11.05 12.90 14.53
CA PRO A 71 11.15 12.68 15.97
C PRO A 71 10.19 13.54 16.79
N LEU A 72 9.61 14.58 16.20
CA LEU A 72 8.57 15.42 16.79
C LEU A 72 7.29 15.33 15.96
N GLN A 73 6.19 15.00 16.59
CA GLN A 73 4.86 14.89 15.99
C GLN A 73 4.02 16.07 16.49
N CYS A 74 3.94 17.11 15.67
CA CYS A 74 3.05 18.26 15.88
C CYS A 74 1.85 18.19 14.95
N GLY A 75 0.67 18.57 15.44
CA GLY A 75 -0.54 18.62 14.62
C GLY A 75 -1.82 18.53 15.44
N SER A 76 -2.84 17.87 14.89
CA SER A 76 -4.13 17.64 15.56
C SER A 76 -4.31 16.18 15.96
N ALA A 77 -5.00 15.96 17.08
CA ALA A 77 -5.43 14.64 17.48
C ALA A 77 -6.62 14.18 16.62
N GLY A 78 -6.55 12.93 16.16
CA GLY A 78 -7.71 12.19 15.66
C GLY A 78 -8.40 11.47 16.81
N ASP A 79 -9.01 10.32 16.52
CA ASP A 79 -9.57 9.49 17.59
C ASP A 79 -8.45 8.82 18.40
N MET A 80 -8.49 9.00 19.72
CA MET A 80 -7.56 8.38 20.67
C MET A 80 -8.36 7.72 21.79
N THR A 81 -8.43 6.39 21.81
CA THR A 81 -9.26 5.60 22.72
C THR A 81 -8.62 4.27 23.07
N ALA A 82 -8.90 3.73 24.26
CA ALA A 82 -8.54 2.39 24.70
C ALA A 82 -9.74 1.41 24.71
N SER A 83 -10.88 1.82 24.15
CA SER A 83 -12.14 1.07 24.19
C SER A 83 -12.75 0.79 22.81
N ARG A 84 -11.97 0.94 21.74
CA ARG A 84 -12.40 0.55 20.39
C ARG A 84 -12.63 -0.96 20.36
N LYS A 85 -13.82 -1.39 19.94
CA LYS A 85 -14.18 -2.80 19.85
C LYS A 85 -13.70 -3.39 18.52
N VAL A 86 -12.89 -4.45 18.60
CA VAL A 86 -12.36 -5.18 17.43
C VAL A 86 -12.57 -6.68 17.62
N ARG A 87 -12.64 -7.41 16.50
CA ARG A 87 -12.61 -8.87 16.51
C ARG A 87 -11.17 -9.35 16.56
N VAL A 88 -10.88 -10.26 17.47
CA VAL A 88 -9.56 -10.89 17.61
C VAL A 88 -9.71 -12.40 17.59
N PHE A 89 -8.73 -13.09 17.01
CA PHE A 89 -8.69 -14.55 17.02
C PHE A 89 -8.22 -15.05 18.39
N ASP A 90 -8.78 -16.18 18.83
CA ASP A 90 -8.38 -16.85 20.08
C ASP A 90 -7.06 -17.63 19.93
N LEU A 91 -6.50 -17.66 18.72
CA LEU A 91 -5.31 -18.40 18.34
C LEU A 91 -4.38 -17.51 17.50
N PRO A 92 -3.09 -17.89 17.36
CA PRO A 92 -2.15 -17.16 16.52
C PRO A 92 -2.65 -16.97 15.09
N PHE A 93 -2.32 -15.81 14.49
CA PHE A 93 -2.79 -15.45 13.15
C PHE A 93 -2.49 -16.51 12.09
N GLU A 94 -1.29 -17.11 12.12
CA GLU A 94 -0.89 -18.15 11.15
C GLU A 94 -1.81 -19.39 11.19
N GLU A 95 -2.20 -19.81 12.40
CA GLU A 95 -3.13 -20.92 12.57
C GLU A 95 -4.54 -20.53 12.10
N ALA A 96 -5.00 -19.31 12.41
CA ALA A 96 -6.30 -18.81 12.00
C ALA A 96 -6.38 -18.67 10.47
N TYR A 97 -5.31 -18.18 9.86
CA TYR A 97 -5.17 -18.07 8.42
C TYR A 97 -5.17 -19.44 7.75
N ALA A 98 -4.49 -20.43 8.32
CA ALA A 98 -4.52 -21.80 7.83
C ALA A 98 -5.93 -22.42 7.91
N MET A 99 -6.70 -22.14 8.97
CA MET A 99 -8.11 -22.53 9.08
C MET A 99 -8.96 -21.90 7.97
N ILE A 100 -8.84 -20.59 7.77
CA ILE A 100 -9.56 -19.86 6.72
C ILE A 100 -9.25 -20.43 5.33
N LYS A 101 -7.99 -20.75 5.04
CA LYS A 101 -7.61 -21.42 3.78
C LYS A 101 -8.26 -22.78 3.57
N ARG A 102 -8.60 -23.49 4.65
CA ARG A 102 -9.37 -24.74 4.60
C ARG A 102 -10.88 -24.53 4.57
N GLY A 103 -11.36 -23.29 4.59
CA GLY A 103 -12.78 -22.94 4.66
C GLY A 103 -13.38 -23.05 6.06
N GLU A 104 -12.54 -23.17 7.10
CA GLU A 104 -12.98 -23.23 8.49
C GLU A 104 -13.10 -21.80 9.07
N GLN A 105 -13.94 -21.64 10.11
CA GLN A 105 -14.04 -20.39 10.86
C GLN A 105 -13.17 -20.47 12.13
N PRO A 106 -12.08 -19.70 12.22
CA PRO A 106 -11.29 -19.64 13.45
C PRO A 106 -12.11 -19.01 14.58
N PRO A 107 -12.00 -19.52 15.82
CA PRO A 107 -12.68 -18.91 16.95
C PRO A 107 -12.20 -17.48 17.18
N GLU A 108 -13.17 -16.57 17.37
CA GLU A 108 -12.96 -15.14 17.53
C GLU A 108 -13.81 -14.59 18.69
N HIS A 109 -13.33 -13.51 19.32
CA HIS A 109 -14.10 -12.76 20.29
C HIS A 109 -13.93 -11.24 20.11
N MET A 110 -14.81 -10.48 20.76
CA MET A 110 -14.73 -9.01 20.79
C MET A 110 -13.83 -8.54 21.92
N ALA A 111 -12.74 -7.85 21.59
CA ALA A 111 -11.81 -7.26 22.54
C ALA A 111 -11.81 -5.72 22.46
N ASN A 112 -11.26 -5.08 23.50
CA ASN A 112 -10.89 -3.66 23.43
C ASN A 112 -9.52 -3.55 22.76
N SER A 113 -9.38 -2.58 21.86
CA SER A 113 -8.14 -2.19 21.22
C SER A 113 -7.75 -0.78 21.65
N LEU A 114 -6.45 -0.59 21.87
CA LEU A 114 -5.87 0.75 21.92
C LEU A 114 -5.80 1.27 20.49
N TYR A 115 -6.54 2.35 20.21
CA TYR A 115 -6.52 3.07 18.94
C TYR A 115 -6.07 4.50 19.18
N LEU A 116 -4.92 4.89 18.62
CA LEU A 116 -4.40 6.24 18.67
C LEU A 116 -4.19 6.74 17.24
N GLU A 117 -4.92 7.78 16.85
CA GLU A 117 -4.78 8.44 15.56
C GLU A 117 -4.43 9.91 15.73
N TRP A 118 -3.52 10.42 14.89
CA TRP A 118 -3.25 11.85 14.79
C TRP A 118 -2.84 12.25 13.38
N PHE A 119 -2.92 13.55 13.12
CA PHE A 119 -2.57 14.16 11.85
C PHE A 119 -1.35 15.06 12.04
N SER A 120 -0.18 14.50 11.73
CA SER A 120 1.11 15.15 11.81
C SER A 120 1.34 16.12 10.66
N GLU A 121 1.90 17.28 10.96
CA GLU A 121 2.37 18.24 9.95
C GLU A 121 3.55 17.68 9.14
N PHE A 122 4.33 16.76 9.70
CA PHE A 122 5.52 16.18 9.07
C PHE A 122 5.23 14.85 8.36
N ASN A 123 4.49 13.96 9.01
CA ASN A 123 4.29 12.59 8.55
C ASN A 123 2.89 12.29 8.01
N GLY A 124 1.96 13.25 8.06
CA GLY A 124 0.56 13.02 7.67
C GLY A 124 -0.19 12.21 8.74
N ARG A 125 -1.07 11.32 8.33
CA ARG A 125 -1.86 10.49 9.25
C ARG A 125 -0.98 9.40 9.88
N VAL A 126 -1.04 9.25 11.19
CA VAL A 126 -0.34 8.20 11.94
C VAL A 126 -1.33 7.48 12.83
N VAL A 127 -1.22 6.14 12.87
CA VAL A 127 -2.12 5.24 13.57
C VAL A 127 -1.34 4.20 14.37
N ILE A 128 -1.73 4.02 15.62
CA ILE A 128 -1.38 2.86 16.46
C ILE A 128 -2.68 2.15 16.79
N GLU A 129 -2.80 0.89 16.42
CA GLU A 129 -3.95 0.05 16.72
C GLU A 129 -3.47 -1.32 17.19
N SER A 130 -3.82 -1.72 18.41
CA SER A 130 -3.49 -3.06 18.93
C SER A 130 -4.41 -3.45 20.09
N ALA A 131 -4.87 -4.71 20.06
CA ALA A 131 -5.59 -5.34 21.17
C ALA A 131 -4.64 -6.07 22.15
N ASP A 132 -3.36 -6.21 21.81
CA ASP A 132 -2.40 -7.03 22.57
C ASP A 132 -1.58 -6.21 23.58
N TYR A 133 -1.64 -4.89 23.50
CA TYR A 133 -0.87 -4.02 24.38
C TYR A 133 -1.34 -4.09 25.82
N ARG A 134 -0.36 -4.07 26.74
CA ARG A 134 -0.64 -3.89 28.16
C ARG A 134 -0.78 -2.40 28.45
N ILE A 135 -1.95 -2.01 28.94
CA ILE A 135 -2.30 -0.60 29.18
C ILE A 135 -2.54 -0.31 30.67
N GLU A 136 -2.14 0.88 31.10
CA GLU A 136 -2.44 1.45 32.41
C GLU A 136 -2.99 2.87 32.21
N ILE A 137 -4.12 3.18 32.84
CA ILE A 137 -4.79 4.49 32.71
C ILE A 137 -4.93 5.10 34.11
N SER A 138 -4.48 6.35 34.28
CA SER A 138 -4.61 7.06 35.55
C SER A 138 -6.06 7.47 35.85
N ALA A 139 -6.29 7.94 37.09
CA ALA A 139 -7.51 8.70 37.36
C ALA A 139 -7.56 9.97 36.48
N PRO A 140 -8.75 10.37 36.00
CA PRO A 140 -8.89 11.56 35.17
C PRO A 140 -8.78 12.85 36.01
N ALA A 141 -7.98 13.80 35.54
CA ALA A 141 -7.92 15.17 36.07
C ALA A 141 -9.16 16.00 35.69
N TRP A 142 -9.82 15.64 34.60
CA TRP A 142 -11.06 16.24 34.12
C TRP A 142 -11.83 15.23 33.26
N ARG A 143 -13.11 15.49 32.97
CA ARG A 143 -13.94 14.62 32.12
C ARG A 143 -14.62 15.43 31.03
N LEU A 144 -14.77 14.84 29.85
CA LEU A 144 -15.56 15.42 28.76
C LEU A 144 -17.04 15.43 29.14
N LYS A 145 -17.70 16.54 28.83
CA LYS A 145 -19.17 16.56 28.72
C LYS A 145 -19.61 16.01 27.36
N PRO A 146 -20.84 15.50 27.23
CA PRO A 146 -21.35 14.99 25.95
C PRO A 146 -21.22 15.98 24.78
N GLU A 147 -21.46 17.27 25.01
CA GLU A 147 -21.34 18.31 23.98
C GLU A 147 -19.89 18.52 23.55
N GLU A 148 -18.95 18.39 24.49
CA GLU A 148 -17.51 18.53 24.24
C GLU A 148 -16.95 17.31 23.51
N ASP A 149 -17.47 16.12 23.80
CA ASP A 149 -17.15 14.90 23.07
C ASP A 149 -17.68 14.96 21.63
N ALA A 150 -18.89 15.49 21.43
CA ALA A 150 -19.42 15.73 20.09
C ALA A 150 -18.56 16.73 19.30
N GLN A 151 -18.04 17.78 19.94
CA GLN A 151 -17.13 18.71 19.28
C GLN A 151 -15.77 18.05 18.97
N ARG A 152 -15.20 17.28 19.91
CA ARG A 152 -13.98 16.50 19.67
C ARG A 152 -14.13 15.57 18.47
N ALA A 153 -15.27 14.86 18.35
CA ALA A 153 -15.53 13.99 17.21
C ALA A 153 -15.56 14.77 15.88
N LYS A 154 -16.13 15.98 15.87
CA LYS A 154 -16.08 16.88 14.70
C LYS A 154 -14.66 17.35 14.38
N ASP A 155 -13.87 17.69 15.40
CA ASP A 155 -12.49 18.14 15.22
C ASP A 155 -11.61 17.00 14.66
N ALA A 156 -11.78 15.77 15.15
CA ALA A 156 -11.10 14.58 14.63
C ALA A 156 -11.49 14.29 13.17
N ALA A 157 -12.79 14.38 12.84
CA ALA A 157 -13.28 14.25 11.47
C ALA A 157 -12.74 15.35 10.54
N ALA A 158 -12.63 16.58 11.03
CA ALA A 158 -12.04 17.70 10.29
C ALA A 158 -10.53 17.49 10.04
N GLY A 159 -9.80 16.93 11.01
CA GLY A 159 -8.40 16.53 10.83
C GLY A 159 -8.23 15.51 9.70
N PHE A 160 -9.09 14.49 9.66
CA PHE A 160 -9.11 13.50 8.58
C PHE A 160 -9.46 14.12 7.23
N SER A 161 -10.50 14.95 7.17
CA SER A 161 -10.90 15.66 5.95
C SER A 161 -9.77 16.56 5.42
N GLY A 162 -9.07 17.27 6.29
CA GLY A 162 -7.91 18.07 5.90
C GLY A 162 -6.74 17.23 5.36
N PHE A 163 -6.53 16.02 5.88
CA PHE A 163 -5.57 15.07 5.32
C PHE A 163 -6.01 14.55 3.94
N MET A 164 -7.29 14.20 3.78
CA MET A 164 -7.85 13.75 2.51
C MET A 164 -7.80 14.84 1.43
N GLN A 165 -8.01 16.11 1.80
CA GLN A 165 -7.88 17.23 0.88
C GLN A 165 -6.45 17.32 0.31
N LYS A 166 -5.41 17.11 1.14
CA LYS A 166 -4.03 17.10 0.64
C LYS A 166 -3.78 15.99 -0.40
N LEU A 167 -4.42 14.83 -0.23
CA LEU A 167 -4.35 13.73 -1.22
C LEU A 167 -5.11 14.08 -2.50
N THR A 168 -6.27 14.74 -2.38
CA THR A 168 -7.01 15.27 -3.53
C THR A 168 -6.19 16.32 -4.28
N ASP A 169 -5.57 17.28 -3.58
CA ASP A 169 -4.73 18.30 -4.21
C ASP A 169 -3.52 17.68 -4.92
N ALA A 170 -2.92 16.64 -4.32
CA ALA A 170 -1.82 15.89 -4.93
C ALA A 170 -2.27 15.12 -6.19
N LEU A 171 -3.47 14.53 -6.17
CA LEU A 171 -4.08 13.86 -7.32
C LEU A 171 -4.34 14.85 -8.47
N GLU A 172 -4.98 15.98 -8.18
CA GLU A 172 -5.24 17.03 -9.17
C GLU A 172 -3.95 17.60 -9.75
N ALA A 173 -2.88 17.71 -8.96
CA ALA A 173 -1.57 18.13 -9.44
C ALA A 173 -0.92 17.13 -10.43
N GLN A 174 -1.30 15.84 -10.39
CA GLN A 174 -0.85 14.84 -11.37
C GLN A 174 -1.73 14.77 -12.61
N LYS A 175 -2.95 15.33 -12.56
CA LYS A 175 -3.90 15.27 -13.66
C LYS A 175 -3.29 15.89 -14.92
N HIS A 176 -3.30 15.12 -16.00
CA HIS A 176 -2.71 15.51 -17.27
C HIS A 176 -3.60 15.05 -18.42
N GLU A 177 -4.20 16.01 -19.10
CA GLU A 177 -4.98 15.78 -20.31
C GLU A 177 -4.17 16.36 -21.50
N PRO A 178 -3.48 15.51 -22.29
CA PRO A 178 -2.84 15.98 -23.50
C PRO A 178 -3.89 16.45 -24.52
N PRO A 179 -3.53 17.32 -25.48
CA PRO A 179 -4.43 17.75 -26.55
C PRO A 179 -5.03 16.55 -27.29
N ALA A 180 -6.33 16.63 -27.62
CA ALA A 180 -7.08 15.54 -28.23
C ALA A 180 -6.54 15.08 -29.60
N ASP A 181 -5.74 15.92 -30.26
CA ASP A 181 -5.14 15.67 -31.58
C ASP A 181 -3.72 15.08 -31.53
N ARG A 182 -3.18 14.81 -30.33
CA ARG A 182 -1.83 14.28 -30.13
C ARG A 182 -1.86 12.84 -29.63
N GLU A 183 -1.16 11.95 -30.34
CA GLU A 183 -0.87 10.59 -29.86
C GLU A 183 -0.05 10.64 -28.56
N TRP A 184 -0.39 9.77 -27.62
CA TRP A 184 0.24 9.74 -26.31
C TRP A 184 1.66 9.19 -26.39
N ASP A 185 2.60 9.89 -25.76
CA ASP A 185 3.97 9.37 -25.64
C ASP A 185 4.22 8.66 -24.30
N GLU A 186 5.43 8.11 -24.15
CA GLU A 186 5.86 7.39 -22.95
C GLU A 186 5.87 8.25 -21.67
N PHE A 187 5.84 9.58 -21.79
CA PHE A 187 5.76 10.50 -20.65
C PHE A 187 4.33 10.87 -20.29
N ASP A 188 3.44 10.97 -21.28
CA ASP A 188 2.01 11.15 -21.07
C ASP A 188 1.43 9.93 -20.31
N TYR A 189 1.78 8.70 -20.72
CA TYR A 189 1.40 7.49 -19.99
C TYR A 189 2.02 7.39 -18.58
N GLU A 190 3.24 7.86 -18.38
CA GLU A 190 3.86 7.92 -17.05
C GLU A 190 3.11 8.88 -16.12
N ARG A 191 2.61 10.00 -16.64
CA ARG A 191 1.77 10.93 -15.88
C ARG A 191 0.42 10.31 -15.52
N LEU A 192 -0.27 9.67 -16.47
CA LEU A 192 -1.51 8.94 -16.20
C LEU A 192 -1.32 7.86 -15.12
N MET A 193 -0.21 7.13 -15.20
CA MET A 193 0.12 6.13 -14.19
C MET A 193 0.37 6.74 -12.81
N LYS A 194 1.03 7.88 -12.71
CA LYS A 194 1.20 8.61 -11.45
C LYS A 194 -0.12 9.12 -10.88
N GLU A 195 -1.02 9.59 -11.75
CA GLU A 195 -2.38 9.94 -11.35
C GLU A 195 -3.12 8.72 -10.80
N SER A 196 -3.03 7.57 -11.48
CA SER A 196 -3.60 6.31 -11.01
C SER A 196 -3.03 5.89 -9.65
N ASP A 197 -1.71 5.97 -9.48
CA ASP A 197 -1.05 5.63 -8.20
C ASP A 197 -1.55 6.57 -7.07
N ALA A 198 -1.65 7.87 -7.32
CA ALA A 198 -2.15 8.84 -6.35
C ALA A 198 -3.64 8.60 -5.99
N ARG A 199 -4.44 8.17 -6.97
CA ARG A 199 -5.84 7.78 -6.77
C ARG A 199 -5.94 6.51 -5.92
N THR A 200 -5.09 5.52 -6.19
CA THR A 200 -5.00 4.31 -5.38
C THR A 200 -4.60 4.63 -3.95
N ASP A 201 -3.62 5.50 -3.73
CA ASP A 201 -3.23 5.96 -2.38
C ASP A 201 -4.41 6.59 -1.64
N LYS A 202 -5.16 7.49 -2.30
CA LYS A 202 -6.37 8.11 -1.73
C LYS A 202 -7.43 7.05 -1.37
N TYR A 203 -7.68 6.10 -2.28
CA TYR A 203 -8.65 5.03 -2.06
C TYR A 203 -8.27 4.12 -0.88
N LEU A 204 -7.00 3.71 -0.80
CA LEU A 204 -6.51 2.86 0.28
C LEU A 204 -6.60 3.55 1.65
N GLU A 205 -6.38 4.86 1.73
CA GLU A 205 -6.59 5.62 2.97
C GLU A 205 -8.05 5.64 3.43
N LEU A 206 -8.98 5.78 2.49
CA LEU A 206 -10.40 5.78 2.81
C LEU A 206 -10.88 4.39 3.22
N LEU A 207 -10.42 3.35 2.52
CA LEU A 207 -10.67 1.96 2.89
C LEU A 207 -10.12 1.66 4.29
N ASP A 208 -8.92 2.15 4.61
CA ASP A 208 -8.32 2.00 5.94
C ASP A 208 -9.12 2.70 7.05
N LYS A 209 -9.62 3.91 6.78
CA LYS A 209 -10.39 4.68 7.77
C LYS A 209 -11.79 4.12 8.00
N HIS A 210 -12.48 3.74 6.92
CA HIS A 210 -13.91 3.43 6.95
C HIS A 210 -14.20 1.92 6.94
N GLY A 211 -13.25 1.09 6.52
CA GLY A 211 -13.47 -0.35 6.29
C GLY A 211 -14.28 -0.62 5.02
N ASP A 212 -14.89 -1.80 4.98
CA ASP A 212 -15.51 -2.41 3.79
C ASP A 212 -17.03 -2.62 3.94
N SER A 213 -17.66 -1.97 4.93
CA SER A 213 -19.13 -2.07 5.08
C SER A 213 -19.87 -1.34 3.93
N PRO A 214 -21.12 -1.70 3.59
CA PRO A 214 -21.88 -1.01 2.54
C PRO A 214 -22.06 0.50 2.79
N GLN A 215 -22.07 0.92 4.07
CA GLN A 215 -22.09 2.34 4.42
C GLN A 215 -20.72 3.00 4.16
N ALA A 216 -19.63 2.31 4.47
CA ALA A 216 -18.27 2.76 4.18
C ALA A 216 -18.06 2.90 2.68
N GLU A 217 -18.47 1.92 1.87
CA GLU A 217 -18.39 1.96 0.42
C GLU A 217 -19.07 3.20 -0.18
N ARG A 218 -20.27 3.56 0.29
CA ARG A 218 -20.95 4.79 -0.16
C ARG A 218 -20.20 6.07 0.21
N LEU A 219 -19.62 6.11 1.41
CA LEU A 219 -18.80 7.25 1.84
C LEU A 219 -17.52 7.36 1.00
N ILE A 220 -16.86 6.24 0.75
CA ILE A 220 -15.65 6.15 -0.09
C ILE A 220 -15.99 6.58 -1.52
N ALA A 221 -17.08 6.07 -2.11
CA ALA A 221 -17.53 6.43 -3.45
C ALA A 221 -17.76 7.94 -3.58
N LYS A 222 -18.45 8.54 -2.60
CA LYS A 222 -18.65 9.99 -2.56
C LYS A 222 -17.33 10.77 -2.50
N GLU A 223 -16.41 10.38 -1.62
CA GLU A 223 -15.12 11.06 -1.46
C GLU A 223 -14.19 10.88 -2.67
N MET A 224 -14.32 9.75 -3.37
CA MET A 224 -13.61 9.46 -4.62
C MET A 224 -14.25 10.11 -5.85
N GLY A 225 -15.41 10.76 -5.72
CA GLY A 225 -16.15 11.35 -6.84
C GLY A 225 -16.78 10.29 -7.75
N TRP A 226 -17.06 9.09 -7.23
CA TRP A 226 -17.71 7.99 -7.94
C TRP A 226 -19.23 7.98 -7.79
N ASP A 227 -19.76 8.76 -6.84
CA ASP A 227 -21.21 8.88 -6.61
C ASP A 227 -21.88 9.52 -7.84
N ASP A 228 -22.91 8.85 -8.36
CA ASP A 228 -23.51 9.13 -9.68
C ASP A 228 -24.26 10.47 -9.77
N ALA A 229 -24.35 11.25 -8.68
CA ALA A 229 -25.17 12.45 -8.59
C ALA A 229 -24.71 13.63 -9.49
N ASP A 230 -23.43 13.68 -9.88
CA ASP A 230 -22.86 14.70 -10.78
C ASP A 230 -22.53 14.14 -12.17
N LYS A 231 -22.80 12.86 -12.43
CA LYS A 231 -22.72 12.34 -13.81
C LYS A 231 -23.96 12.85 -14.55
N PRO A 232 -23.82 13.44 -15.75
CA PRO A 232 -24.99 13.76 -16.56
C PRO A 232 -25.85 12.49 -16.66
N GLU A 233 -27.16 12.64 -16.43
CA GLU A 233 -28.15 11.60 -16.68
C GLU A 233 -27.79 10.90 -18.00
N PRO A 234 -27.77 9.55 -18.06
CA PRO A 234 -27.35 8.81 -19.26
C PRO A 234 -27.99 9.36 -20.53
N HIS A 235 -29.22 9.89 -20.43
CA HIS A 235 -29.97 10.44 -21.55
C HIS A 235 -29.47 11.77 -22.14
N GLU A 236 -28.64 12.56 -21.45
CA GLU A 236 -28.14 13.84 -21.97
C GLU A 236 -26.69 13.77 -22.48
N ALA A 237 -25.92 12.74 -22.09
CA ALA A 237 -24.57 12.47 -22.61
C ALA A 237 -24.50 11.28 -23.60
N ALA A 238 -25.51 10.42 -23.67
CA ALA A 238 -25.57 9.29 -24.61
C ALA A 238 -25.77 9.69 -26.08
N ALA A 239 -25.92 10.98 -26.38
CA ALA A 239 -25.94 11.42 -27.78
C ALA A 239 -24.56 11.33 -28.45
N GLU A 240 -23.46 11.23 -27.67
CA GLU A 240 -22.10 11.21 -28.24
C GLU A 240 -21.14 10.16 -27.67
N ASN A 241 -21.45 9.42 -26.59
CA ASN A 241 -20.55 8.36 -26.08
C ASN A 241 -21.24 7.02 -25.82
N ASP A 242 -20.59 5.97 -26.31
CA ASP A 242 -20.96 4.55 -26.37
C ASP A 242 -20.84 3.85 -24.99
N TRP A 243 -21.59 4.32 -23.97
CA TRP A 243 -21.55 3.74 -22.62
C TRP A 243 -22.52 2.55 -22.51
N LEU A 244 -21.99 1.38 -22.12
CA LEU A 244 -22.77 0.17 -21.83
C LEU A 244 -23.38 0.25 -20.43
N ASP A 245 -24.61 -0.25 -20.29
CA ASP A 245 -25.24 -0.44 -18.97
C ASP A 245 -24.50 -1.52 -18.14
N VAL A 246 -24.61 -1.48 -16.81
CA VAL A 246 -23.95 -2.43 -15.89
C VAL A 246 -24.37 -3.86 -16.19
N ASP A 247 -25.64 -4.11 -16.52
CA ASP A 247 -26.10 -5.45 -16.89
C ASP A 247 -25.49 -5.92 -18.22
N GLU A 248 -25.24 -4.99 -19.14
CA GLU A 248 -24.56 -5.27 -20.39
C GLU A 248 -23.06 -5.48 -20.19
N ILE A 249 -22.39 -4.70 -19.35
CA ILE A 249 -21.00 -4.93 -18.93
C ILE A 249 -20.87 -6.29 -18.25
N ASN A 250 -21.79 -6.63 -17.35
CA ASN A 250 -21.83 -7.93 -16.67
C ASN A 250 -22.02 -9.06 -17.68
N ARG A 251 -22.92 -8.90 -18.65
CA ARG A 251 -23.13 -9.87 -19.72
C ARG A 251 -21.88 -10.03 -20.59
N VAL A 252 -21.29 -8.94 -21.09
CA VAL A 252 -20.07 -8.97 -21.91
C VAL A 252 -18.89 -9.58 -21.14
N THR A 253 -18.76 -9.26 -19.85
CA THR A 253 -17.71 -9.83 -19.00
C THR A 253 -17.93 -11.31 -18.75
N ALA A 254 -19.18 -11.75 -18.52
CA ALA A 254 -19.53 -13.16 -18.39
C ALA A 254 -19.29 -13.93 -19.69
N GLU A 255 -19.69 -13.38 -20.84
CA GLU A 255 -19.44 -13.95 -22.17
C GLU A 255 -17.93 -14.06 -22.46
N ALA A 256 -17.14 -13.03 -22.11
CA ALA A 256 -15.68 -13.07 -22.22
C ALA A 256 -15.03 -14.08 -21.26
N ALA A 257 -15.63 -14.33 -20.10
CA ALA A 257 -15.17 -15.38 -19.18
C ALA A 257 -15.46 -16.79 -19.72
N GLU A 258 -16.56 -16.97 -20.47
CA GLU A 258 -16.90 -18.22 -21.16
C GLU A 258 -16.05 -18.45 -22.42
N GLN A 259 -15.56 -17.38 -23.05
CA GLN A 259 -14.69 -17.43 -24.23
C GLN A 259 -13.37 -16.70 -23.94
N PRO A 260 -12.46 -17.30 -23.15
CA PRO A 260 -11.20 -16.66 -22.81
C PRO A 260 -10.41 -16.36 -24.08
N LEU A 261 -9.77 -15.19 -24.09
CA LEU A 261 -8.86 -14.81 -25.16
C LEU A 261 -7.71 -15.81 -25.22
N GLU A 262 -7.65 -16.58 -26.30
CA GLU A 262 -6.56 -17.51 -26.55
C GLU A 262 -5.31 -16.74 -26.97
N PRO A 263 -4.13 -17.10 -26.43
CA PRO A 263 -2.87 -16.53 -26.88
C PRO A 263 -2.62 -16.77 -28.37
N GLU A 264 -1.96 -15.83 -29.03
CA GLU A 264 -1.62 -15.93 -30.45
C GLU A 264 -0.60 -17.05 -30.68
N PRO A 265 -0.95 -18.15 -31.39
CA PRO A 265 -0.07 -19.33 -31.46
C PRO A 265 1.29 -19.05 -32.10
N HIS A 266 1.38 -18.05 -32.97
CA HIS A 266 2.59 -17.72 -33.72
C HIS A 266 3.60 -16.89 -32.91
N THR A 267 3.21 -16.36 -31.75
CA THR A 267 4.09 -15.59 -30.85
C THR A 267 4.52 -16.39 -29.61
N GLU A 268 4.18 -17.69 -29.56
CA GLU A 268 4.63 -18.59 -28.50
C GLU A 268 6.17 -18.66 -28.44
N GLY A 269 6.71 -18.58 -27.23
CA GLY A 269 8.15 -18.49 -26.95
C GLY A 269 8.73 -17.08 -27.11
N VAL A 270 8.00 -16.14 -27.70
CA VAL A 270 8.42 -14.74 -27.88
C VAL A 270 7.64 -13.82 -26.94
N ASP A 271 6.32 -13.72 -27.14
CA ASP A 271 5.45 -12.83 -26.35
C ASP A 271 4.78 -13.55 -25.19
N TRP A 272 4.71 -14.88 -25.26
CA TRP A 272 4.13 -15.68 -24.20
C TRP A 272 4.69 -17.09 -24.15
N ILE A 273 4.61 -17.71 -22.97
CA ILE A 273 4.84 -19.12 -22.71
C ILE A 273 3.73 -19.63 -21.79
N ARG A 274 3.52 -20.94 -21.79
CA ARG A 274 2.69 -21.62 -20.80
C ARG A 274 3.58 -22.22 -19.72
N THR A 275 3.39 -21.78 -18.48
CA THR A 275 4.13 -22.31 -17.32
C THR A 275 3.56 -23.67 -16.88
N ALA A 276 4.28 -24.38 -16.01
CA ALA A 276 3.90 -25.73 -15.57
C ALA A 276 2.55 -25.77 -14.82
N ASP A 277 2.16 -24.66 -14.19
CA ASP A 277 0.87 -24.43 -13.54
C ASP A 277 -0.24 -24.00 -14.52
N GLY A 278 0.04 -23.98 -15.83
CA GLY A 278 -0.92 -23.66 -16.88
C GLY A 278 -1.08 -22.16 -17.16
N ASN A 279 -0.42 -21.29 -16.40
CA ASN A 279 -0.53 -19.85 -16.55
C ASN A 279 0.18 -19.33 -17.82
N ILE A 280 -0.38 -18.27 -18.41
CA ILE A 280 0.22 -17.57 -19.54
C ILE A 280 1.07 -16.41 -19.02
N ARG A 281 2.34 -16.38 -19.41
CA ARG A 281 3.29 -15.34 -18.98
C ARG A 281 4.22 -14.94 -20.11
N HIS A 282 4.69 -13.71 -20.12
CA HIS A 282 5.76 -13.30 -21.02
C HIS A 282 7.10 -13.93 -20.58
N PRO A 283 7.96 -14.43 -21.50
CA PRO A 283 9.23 -15.08 -21.15
C PRO A 283 10.14 -14.27 -20.21
N LEU A 284 10.35 -12.98 -20.51
CA LEU A 284 11.13 -12.07 -19.65
C LEU A 284 10.52 -11.93 -18.24
N GLN A 285 9.20 -11.81 -18.15
CA GLN A 285 8.51 -11.68 -16.87
C GLN A 285 8.65 -12.95 -16.05
N HIS A 286 8.46 -14.12 -16.67
CA HIS A 286 8.62 -15.40 -16.00
C HIS A 286 10.04 -15.59 -15.48
N ARG A 287 11.07 -15.30 -16.30
CA ARG A 287 12.46 -15.34 -15.87
C ARG A 287 12.72 -14.44 -14.66
N CYS A 288 12.23 -13.19 -14.70
CA CYS A 288 12.34 -12.28 -13.56
C CYS A 288 11.63 -12.79 -12.31
N PHE A 289 10.45 -13.39 -12.46
CA PHE A 289 9.72 -14.01 -11.36
C PHE A 289 10.51 -15.16 -10.73
N GLU A 290 10.99 -16.11 -11.52
CA GLU A 290 11.75 -17.26 -11.04
C GLU A 290 13.03 -16.84 -10.33
N SER A 291 13.80 -15.90 -10.89
CA SER A 291 15.00 -15.35 -10.24
C SER A 291 14.69 -14.67 -8.90
N ALA A 292 13.61 -13.88 -8.84
CA ALA A 292 13.18 -13.22 -7.61
C ALA A 292 12.70 -14.22 -6.54
N MET A 293 11.97 -15.26 -6.95
CA MET A 293 11.52 -16.32 -6.04
C MET A 293 12.70 -17.17 -5.56
N LYS A 294 13.65 -17.51 -6.44
CA LYS A 294 14.87 -18.23 -6.08
C LYS A 294 15.68 -17.48 -5.03
N LEU A 295 15.89 -16.17 -5.20
CA LEU A 295 16.56 -15.34 -4.20
C LEU A 295 15.78 -15.30 -2.88
N TRP A 296 14.46 -15.14 -2.95
CA TRP A 296 13.62 -15.11 -1.75
C TRP A 296 13.67 -16.44 -0.98
N HIS A 297 13.51 -17.57 -1.65
CA HIS A 297 13.63 -18.90 -1.04
C HIS A 297 15.02 -19.14 -0.45
N ALA A 298 16.09 -18.70 -1.11
CA ALA A 298 17.43 -18.78 -0.54
C ALA A 298 17.57 -17.96 0.76
N CYS A 299 16.89 -16.81 0.87
CA CYS A 299 16.86 -16.04 2.13
C CYS A 299 16.10 -16.78 3.23
N ASP A 300 14.95 -17.37 2.89
CA ASP A 300 14.14 -18.16 3.83
C ASP A 300 14.91 -19.40 4.32
N ASP A 301 15.60 -20.13 3.43
CA ASP A 301 16.42 -21.31 3.74
C ASP A 301 17.61 -20.98 4.66
N LEU A 302 18.16 -19.78 4.53
CA LEU A 302 19.21 -19.26 5.42
C LEU A 302 18.66 -18.77 6.76
N GLY A 303 17.34 -18.78 6.95
CA GLY A 303 16.68 -18.28 8.14
C GLY A 303 16.84 -16.78 8.33
N LEU A 304 17.04 -16.02 7.26
CA LEU A 304 17.21 -14.56 7.31
C LEU A 304 15.82 -13.89 7.42
N PRO A 305 15.44 -13.32 8.57
CA PRO A 305 14.13 -12.70 8.70
C PRO A 305 14.06 -11.45 7.80
N LYS A 306 12.91 -11.24 7.14
CA LYS A 306 12.64 -10.07 6.27
C LYS A 306 12.85 -8.72 6.96
N SER A 307 12.87 -8.69 8.29
CA SER A 307 12.91 -7.48 9.12
C SER A 307 14.29 -7.14 9.71
N GLU A 308 15.28 -8.03 9.64
CA GLU A 308 16.57 -7.79 10.34
C GLU A 308 17.52 -6.87 9.56
N ASP A 309 17.55 -6.97 8.21
CA ASP A 309 18.37 -6.09 7.37
C ASP A 309 17.55 -5.36 6.31
N GLY A 310 17.48 -4.03 6.44
CA GLY A 310 16.72 -3.18 5.54
C GLY A 310 17.20 -3.21 4.08
N ASP A 311 18.49 -3.43 3.82
CA ASP A 311 18.98 -3.51 2.44
C ASP A 311 18.64 -4.88 1.80
N LEU A 312 18.65 -5.97 2.58
CA LEU A 312 18.17 -7.28 2.13
C LEU A 312 16.66 -7.25 1.84
N CYS A 313 15.88 -6.66 2.75
CA CYS A 313 14.44 -6.46 2.56
C CYS A 313 14.16 -5.67 1.28
N GLN A 314 14.87 -4.55 1.10
CA GLN A 314 14.76 -3.73 -0.11
C GLN A 314 15.12 -4.52 -1.37
N LEU A 315 16.24 -5.26 -1.38
CA LEU A 315 16.64 -6.10 -2.52
C LEU A 315 15.52 -7.06 -2.93
N VAL A 316 15.02 -7.85 -1.98
CA VAL A 316 14.00 -8.88 -2.26
C VAL A 316 12.71 -8.23 -2.74
N SER A 317 12.22 -7.18 -2.06
CA SER A 317 10.99 -6.50 -2.44
C SER A 317 11.09 -5.82 -3.80
N GLU A 318 12.16 -5.08 -4.07
CA GLU A 318 12.34 -4.38 -5.35
C GLU A 318 12.44 -5.36 -6.52
N PHE A 319 13.09 -6.50 -6.33
CA PHE A 319 13.19 -7.53 -7.37
C PHE A 319 11.82 -8.17 -7.68
N GLN A 320 11.02 -8.45 -6.65
CA GLN A 320 9.65 -8.94 -6.81
C GLN A 320 8.76 -7.89 -7.50
N ILE A 321 8.88 -6.61 -7.14
CA ILE A 321 8.14 -5.52 -7.76
C ILE A 321 8.52 -5.38 -9.24
N THR A 322 9.80 -5.53 -9.62
CA THR A 322 10.21 -5.58 -11.03
C THR A 322 9.42 -6.63 -11.80
N SER A 323 9.29 -7.84 -11.25
CA SER A 323 8.50 -8.92 -11.89
C SER A 323 7.03 -8.54 -12.07
N ALA A 324 6.41 -7.94 -11.04
CA ALA A 324 5.03 -7.46 -11.12
C ALA A 324 4.84 -6.35 -12.18
N LYS A 325 5.77 -5.40 -12.29
CA LYS A 325 5.74 -4.35 -13.32
C LYS A 325 5.92 -4.92 -14.72
N LEU A 326 6.79 -5.92 -14.89
CA LEU A 326 6.94 -6.64 -16.16
C LEU A 326 5.66 -7.39 -16.56
N ALA A 327 4.94 -7.96 -15.60
CA ALA A 327 3.65 -8.61 -15.88
C ALA A 327 2.62 -7.63 -16.43
N GLY A 328 2.48 -6.45 -15.79
CA GLY A 328 1.59 -5.39 -16.27
C GLY A 328 1.97 -4.84 -17.64
N ALA A 329 3.27 -4.86 -17.97
CA ALA A 329 3.81 -4.39 -19.24
C ALA A 329 3.61 -5.39 -20.39
N LEU A 330 3.90 -6.67 -20.13
CA LEU A 330 4.20 -7.64 -21.19
C LEU A 330 3.22 -8.81 -21.30
N ASN A 331 2.54 -9.22 -20.23
CA ASN A 331 1.67 -10.41 -20.30
C ASN A 331 0.49 -10.23 -21.26
N GLY A 332 0.04 -8.99 -21.45
CA GLY A 332 -1.00 -8.67 -22.43
C GLY A 332 -0.62 -8.91 -23.89
N LEU A 333 0.68 -9.00 -24.20
CA LEU A 333 1.18 -9.27 -25.56
C LEU A 333 0.81 -10.67 -26.05
N ALA A 334 0.50 -11.59 -25.14
CA ALA A 334 0.01 -12.92 -25.48
C ALA A 334 -1.20 -12.88 -26.43
N CYS A 335 -2.04 -11.85 -26.32
CA CYS A 335 -3.28 -11.71 -27.09
C CYS A 335 -3.16 -10.74 -28.28
N GLY A 336 -1.94 -10.35 -28.67
CA GLY A 336 -1.68 -9.46 -29.80
C GLY A 336 -0.94 -8.17 -29.40
N ARG A 337 0.07 -7.81 -30.18
CA ARG A 337 0.93 -6.63 -29.93
C ARG A 337 0.27 -5.30 -30.30
N ASP A 338 -0.73 -5.33 -31.18
CA ASP A 338 -1.52 -4.18 -31.62
C ASP A 338 -2.53 -3.70 -30.56
N ARG A 339 -2.85 -4.56 -29.59
CA ARG A 339 -3.82 -4.24 -28.51
C ARG A 339 -3.30 -3.23 -27.48
N ARG A 340 -2.01 -2.92 -27.48
CA ARG A 340 -1.42 -1.93 -26.57
C ARG A 340 -0.48 -1.02 -27.33
N GLU A 341 -0.55 0.27 -27.02
CA GLU A 341 0.35 1.26 -27.60
C GLU A 341 1.79 1.02 -27.13
N GLY A 342 2.75 1.10 -28.05
CA GLY A 342 4.17 0.92 -27.73
C GLY A 342 4.65 1.91 -26.66
N ALA A 343 4.16 3.15 -26.69
CA ALA A 343 4.45 4.17 -25.70
C ALA A 343 4.02 3.76 -24.28
N PHE A 344 2.85 3.14 -24.14
CA PHE A 344 2.36 2.59 -22.87
C PHE A 344 3.29 1.50 -22.33
N ILE A 345 3.67 0.55 -23.20
CA ILE A 345 4.57 -0.56 -22.82
C ILE A 345 5.91 0.00 -22.36
N VAL A 346 6.47 0.96 -23.09
CA VAL A 346 7.76 1.57 -22.74
C VAL A 346 7.69 2.32 -21.42
N ALA A 347 6.60 3.04 -21.14
CA ALA A 347 6.39 3.70 -19.85
C ALA A 347 6.41 2.69 -18.70
N TYR A 348 5.69 1.57 -18.83
CA TYR A 348 5.72 0.48 -17.83
C TYR A 348 7.10 -0.17 -17.69
N LEU A 349 7.80 -0.41 -18.79
CA LEU A 349 9.17 -0.95 -18.79
C LEU A 349 10.16 -0.01 -18.07
N LYS A 350 10.02 1.31 -18.22
CA LYS A 350 10.81 2.28 -17.43
C LYS A 350 10.56 2.14 -15.93
N ARG A 351 9.29 1.94 -15.53
CA ARG A 351 8.96 1.71 -14.12
C ARG A 351 9.56 0.39 -13.61
N ALA A 352 9.49 -0.68 -14.39
CA ALA A 352 10.15 -1.95 -14.07
C ALA A 352 11.66 -1.79 -13.92
N LEU A 353 12.28 -1.00 -14.81
CA LEU A 353 13.71 -0.71 -14.81
C LEU A 353 14.16 0.10 -13.58
N ASP A 354 13.35 1.05 -13.11
CA ASP A 354 13.63 1.80 -11.88
C ASP A 354 13.73 0.87 -10.66
N HIS A 355 12.74 -0.02 -10.49
CA HIS A 355 12.76 -1.04 -9.44
C HIS A 355 13.94 -2.01 -9.61
N LEU A 356 14.26 -2.39 -10.85
CA LEU A 356 15.41 -3.28 -11.12
C LEU A 356 16.74 -2.64 -10.72
N HIS A 357 16.92 -1.34 -10.99
CA HIS A 357 18.10 -0.60 -10.56
C HIS A 357 18.19 -0.51 -9.02
N LYS A 358 17.06 -0.34 -8.32
CA LYS A 358 17.01 -0.39 -6.85
C LYS A 358 17.39 -1.77 -6.32
N ALA A 359 16.92 -2.84 -6.95
CA ALA A 359 17.32 -4.21 -6.62
C ALA A 359 18.83 -4.42 -6.85
N GLN A 360 19.39 -3.96 -7.97
CA GLN A 360 20.83 -4.02 -8.23
C GLN A 360 21.64 -3.27 -7.17
N ALA A 361 21.23 -2.06 -6.81
CA ALA A 361 21.88 -1.29 -5.76
C ALA A 361 21.76 -1.99 -4.39
N GLY A 362 20.60 -2.57 -4.08
CA GLY A 362 20.37 -3.36 -2.88
C GLY A 362 21.29 -4.58 -2.81
N LEU A 363 21.46 -5.30 -3.92
CA LEU A 363 22.34 -6.47 -4.01
C LEU A 363 23.78 -6.12 -3.66
N GLU A 364 24.31 -5.02 -4.18
CA GLU A 364 25.69 -4.61 -3.88
C GLU A 364 25.87 -4.25 -2.40
N LYS A 365 24.90 -3.59 -1.78
CA LYS A 365 24.94 -3.32 -0.34
C LYS A 365 24.88 -4.59 0.49
N VAL A 366 24.04 -5.56 0.11
CA VAL A 366 23.92 -6.87 0.77
C VAL A 366 25.20 -7.68 0.62
N ALA A 367 25.82 -7.65 -0.56
CA ALA A 367 27.08 -8.32 -0.84
C ALA A 367 28.22 -7.83 0.08
N LEU A 368 28.30 -6.52 0.33
CA LEU A 368 29.30 -5.94 1.24
C LEU A 368 29.15 -6.42 2.70
N LYS A 369 27.94 -6.81 3.09
CA LYS A 369 27.64 -7.31 4.44
C LYS A 369 27.88 -8.81 4.58
N ASN A 370 28.15 -9.52 3.49
CA ASN A 370 28.29 -10.98 3.44
C ASN A 370 27.08 -11.73 4.04
N LEU A 371 25.87 -11.20 3.84
CA LEU A 371 24.63 -11.84 4.32
C LEU A 371 24.23 -13.04 3.45
N LEU A 372 24.61 -13.02 2.18
CA LEU A 372 24.30 -14.06 1.21
C LEU A 372 25.57 -14.77 0.75
N PRO A 373 25.51 -16.09 0.47
CA PRO A 373 26.60 -16.83 -0.15
C PRO A 373 27.09 -16.19 -1.47
N PRO A 374 28.41 -16.20 -1.76
CA PRO A 374 28.95 -15.53 -2.94
C PRO A 374 28.40 -16.01 -4.28
N ASP A 375 28.04 -17.29 -4.37
CA ASP A 375 27.41 -17.91 -5.53
C ASP A 375 26.00 -17.36 -5.79
N ILE A 376 25.17 -17.24 -4.75
CA ILE A 376 23.83 -16.62 -4.83
C ILE A 376 23.95 -15.16 -5.26
N VAL A 377 24.92 -14.43 -4.72
CA VAL A 377 25.18 -13.03 -5.11
C VAL A 377 25.60 -12.92 -6.57
N ALA A 378 26.52 -13.78 -7.01
CA ALA A 378 27.01 -13.78 -8.40
C ALA A 378 25.90 -14.14 -9.39
N GLU A 379 25.10 -15.16 -9.08
CA GLU A 379 23.96 -15.56 -9.88
C GLU A 379 22.90 -14.46 -9.96
N SER A 380 22.47 -13.92 -8.81
CA SER A 380 21.48 -12.83 -8.75
C SER A 380 21.94 -11.59 -9.51
N ARG A 381 23.25 -11.28 -9.46
CA ARG A 381 23.84 -10.18 -10.23
C ARG A 381 23.75 -10.42 -11.74
N GLY A 382 24.01 -11.64 -12.18
CA GLY A 382 23.86 -12.07 -13.58
C GLY A 382 22.42 -11.92 -14.05
N ASP A 383 21.47 -12.48 -13.30
CA ASP A 383 20.04 -12.42 -13.62
C ASP A 383 19.53 -10.97 -13.73
N LEU A 384 19.84 -10.12 -12.74
CA LEU A 384 19.46 -8.71 -12.75
C LEU A 384 20.06 -7.97 -13.96
N PHE A 385 21.29 -8.30 -14.36
CA PHE A 385 21.94 -7.71 -15.53
C PHE A 385 21.27 -8.15 -16.83
N ASP A 386 20.99 -9.44 -17.00
CA ASP A 386 20.37 -9.97 -18.22
C ASP A 386 18.92 -9.49 -18.37
N ILE A 387 18.18 -9.42 -17.27
CA ILE A 387 16.83 -8.82 -17.25
C ILE A 387 16.90 -7.35 -17.68
N ARG A 388 17.88 -6.59 -17.17
CA ARG A 388 18.08 -5.19 -17.56
C ARG A 388 18.31 -5.03 -19.05
N GLN A 389 19.19 -5.86 -19.64
CA GLN A 389 19.47 -5.80 -21.07
C GLN A 389 18.22 -6.08 -21.91
N GLU A 390 17.44 -7.08 -21.50
CA GLU A 390 16.23 -7.44 -22.23
C GLU A 390 15.14 -6.36 -22.13
N ILE A 391 14.99 -5.71 -20.97
CA ILE A 391 14.10 -4.55 -20.82
C ILE A 391 14.52 -3.44 -21.78
N LEU A 392 15.82 -3.09 -21.84
CA LEU A 392 16.32 -2.05 -22.73
C LEU A 392 16.13 -2.40 -24.22
N ARG A 393 16.30 -3.68 -24.57
CA ARG A 393 16.02 -4.19 -25.92
C ARG A 393 14.55 -3.98 -26.29
N LEU A 394 13.63 -4.43 -25.45
CA LEU A 394 12.18 -4.27 -25.66
C LEU A 394 11.77 -2.79 -25.71
N MET A 395 12.36 -1.94 -24.87
CA MET A 395 12.09 -0.50 -24.92
C MET A 395 12.48 0.12 -26.26
N ASN A 396 13.62 -0.28 -26.85
CA ASN A 396 14.02 0.21 -28.17
C ASN A 396 13.09 -0.33 -29.27
N GLU A 397 12.73 -1.61 -29.18
CA GLU A 397 11.80 -2.27 -30.09
C GLU A 397 10.44 -1.56 -30.14
N PHE A 398 9.81 -1.31 -28.98
CA PHE A 398 8.51 -0.63 -28.89
C PHE A 398 8.58 0.89 -29.16
N ARG A 399 9.77 1.49 -29.18
CA ARG A 399 9.99 2.86 -29.71
C ARG A 399 10.17 2.90 -31.22
N GLY A 400 10.20 1.74 -31.90
CA GLY A 400 10.53 1.65 -33.32
C GLY A 400 12.00 1.90 -33.64
N ARG A 401 12.89 1.87 -32.64
CA ARG A 401 14.35 2.02 -32.82
C ARG A 401 14.95 0.64 -33.04
N LYS A 402 15.20 0.29 -34.31
CA LYS A 402 15.91 -0.95 -34.69
C LYS A 402 17.40 -0.88 -34.39
#